data_AF-A0A9P8LEG1-F1
#
_entry.id   AF-A0A9P8LEG1-F1
#
_cell.length_a   1.000
_cell.length_b   1.000
_cell.length_c   1.000
_cell.angle_alpha   90.00
_cell.angle_beta   90.00
_cell.angle_gamma   90.00
#
_symmetry.space_group_name_H-M   'P 1'
#
loop_
_entity.id
_entity.type
_entity.pdbx_description
1 polymer ?
#
loop_
_entity_poly.entity_id
_entity_poly.type
_entity_poly.pdbx_seq_one_letter_code
_entity_poly.pdbx_strand_id
1 'polypeptide(L)'
;MVNAAFRLSPVDLAYMHTQRQGQAEELLWREKHTEFDVQRIPQRIVGAQEGTVASFPLRMRHADTYIGERIALVGDAAHTVHPLAGQGLNQGQGDVQSLASVIEYAVAHGQDIGAQLSLEPYAADRYATNNLLMGVVDKLHKLYGVQSGPVVALRSFGLQAVDAMSGLKGFLMRQAAGGG
;
A
#
# COMPACT_ATOMS: atom_id res chain seq x y z
N MET A 1 2.62 -14.10 12.57
CA MET A 1 2.96 -14.43 11.17
C MET A 1 3.59 -13.29 10.37
N VAL A 2 3.31 -12.01 10.65
CA VAL A 2 3.90 -10.87 9.90
C VAL A 2 5.43 -10.93 9.80
N ASN A 3 6.13 -11.22 10.90
CA ASN A 3 7.60 -11.38 10.88
C ASN A 3 8.07 -12.66 10.18
N ALA A 4 7.24 -13.70 10.15
CA ALA A 4 7.54 -14.98 9.51
C ALA A 4 7.52 -14.84 7.98
N ALA A 5 6.61 -14.04 7.42
CA ALA A 5 6.43 -13.85 5.99
C ALA A 5 7.70 -13.33 5.27
N PHE A 6 8.56 -12.60 5.98
CA PHE A 6 9.83 -12.11 5.42
C PHE A 6 10.97 -13.13 5.54
N ARG A 7 10.89 -14.08 6.47
CA ARG A 7 12.02 -14.92 6.89
C ARG A 7 11.89 -16.38 6.46
N LEU A 8 10.67 -16.83 6.22
CA LEU A 8 10.35 -18.23 5.93
C LEU A 8 10.01 -18.43 4.46
N SER A 9 10.33 -19.61 3.94
CA SER A 9 9.94 -19.97 2.58
C SER A 9 8.41 -20.10 2.47
N PRO A 10 7.83 -20.02 1.25
CA PRO A 10 6.42 -20.28 1.05
C PRO A 10 5.97 -21.65 1.59
N VAL A 11 6.85 -22.66 1.55
CA VAL A 11 6.58 -24.00 2.08
C VAL A 11 6.44 -23.96 3.60
N ASP A 12 7.33 -23.26 4.27
CA ASP A 12 7.31 -23.13 5.73
C ASP A 12 6.11 -22.31 6.20
N LEU A 13 5.75 -21.25 5.46
CA LEU A 13 4.54 -20.47 5.73
C LEU A 13 3.29 -21.32 5.56
N ALA A 14 3.18 -22.10 4.48
CA ALA A 14 2.08 -23.01 4.27
C ALA A 14 1.95 -24.03 5.42
N TYR A 15 3.07 -24.59 5.90
CA TYR A 15 3.09 -25.45 7.08
C TYR A 15 2.59 -24.72 8.34
N MET A 16 3.07 -23.50 8.61
CA MET A 16 2.62 -22.70 9.76
C MET A 16 1.11 -22.44 9.74
N HIS A 17 0.52 -22.26 8.55
CA HIS A 17 -0.92 -22.08 8.39
C HIS A 17 -1.74 -23.34 8.72
N THR A 18 -1.12 -24.54 8.69
CA THR A 18 -1.78 -25.78 9.13
C THR A 18 -1.84 -25.91 10.66
N GLN A 19 -0.95 -25.23 11.38
CA GLN A 19 -0.90 -25.28 12.83
C GLN A 19 -1.97 -24.37 13.45
N ARG A 20 -2.78 -24.92 14.37
CA ARG A 20 -3.79 -24.14 15.12
C ARG A 20 -3.18 -23.33 16.26
N GLN A 21 -2.06 -23.76 16.83
CA GLN A 21 -1.36 -23.14 17.96
C GLN A 21 0.15 -23.43 17.87
N GLY A 22 0.98 -22.72 18.65
CA GLY A 22 2.43 -22.95 18.73
C GLY A 22 3.27 -22.29 17.62
N GLN A 23 2.64 -21.51 16.75
CA GLN A 23 3.29 -20.83 15.61
C GLN A 23 4.46 -19.93 16.05
N ALA A 24 4.42 -19.37 17.26
CA ALA A 24 5.49 -18.53 17.78
C ALA A 24 6.73 -19.35 18.16
N GLU A 25 6.55 -20.50 18.81
CA GLU A 25 7.66 -21.40 19.14
C GLU A 25 8.28 -22.00 17.88
N GLU A 26 7.43 -22.41 16.94
CA GLU A 26 7.86 -22.92 15.62
C GLU A 26 8.69 -21.88 14.87
N LEU A 27 8.23 -20.63 14.83
CA LEU A 27 8.97 -19.52 14.21
C LEU A 27 10.34 -19.31 14.89
N LEU A 28 10.38 -19.28 16.22
CA LEU A 28 11.62 -19.09 16.97
C LEU A 28 12.61 -20.23 16.77
N TRP A 29 12.12 -21.47 16.64
CA TRP A 29 12.95 -22.62 16.31
C TRP A 29 13.52 -22.47 14.89
N ARG A 30 12.69 -22.15 13.91
CA ARG A 30 13.11 -21.97 12.50
C ARG A 30 14.07 -20.81 12.31
N GLU A 31 13.86 -19.68 12.97
CA GLU A 31 14.78 -18.54 12.91
C GLU A 31 16.22 -18.90 13.32
N LYS A 32 16.40 -19.93 14.15
CA LYS A 32 17.71 -20.43 14.57
C LYS A 32 18.31 -21.48 13.64
N HIS A 33 17.50 -22.13 12.81
CA HIS A 33 17.90 -23.31 12.03
C HIS A 33 17.70 -23.16 10.52
N THR A 34 17.12 -22.05 10.06
CA THR A 34 16.91 -21.76 8.65
C THR A 34 17.79 -20.57 8.25
N GLU A 35 18.69 -20.79 7.28
CA GLU A 35 19.45 -19.70 6.68
C GLU A 35 18.54 -18.86 5.77
N PHE A 36 18.62 -17.54 5.91
CA PHE A 36 17.89 -16.60 5.06
C PHE A 36 18.79 -15.43 4.66
N ASP A 37 18.46 -14.81 3.53
CA ASP A 37 19.19 -13.66 3.01
C ASP A 37 18.89 -12.41 3.87
N VAL A 38 19.84 -12.08 4.75
CA VAL A 38 19.80 -10.90 5.64
C VAL A 38 19.68 -9.58 4.88
N GLN A 39 20.00 -9.53 3.59
CA GLN A 39 19.86 -8.32 2.77
C GLN A 39 18.43 -8.13 2.24
N ARG A 40 17.64 -9.21 2.16
CA ARG A 40 16.24 -9.16 1.69
C ARG A 40 15.25 -8.86 2.79
N ILE A 41 15.62 -9.07 4.03
CA ILE A 41 14.75 -8.83 5.18
C ILE A 41 15.06 -7.49 5.85
N PRO A 42 14.03 -6.79 6.34
CA PRO A 42 14.24 -5.64 7.22
C PRO A 42 15.05 -6.06 8.44
N GLN A 43 16.12 -5.33 8.73
CA GLN A 43 16.95 -5.54 9.91
C GLN A 43 16.13 -5.30 11.18
N ARG A 44 16.34 -6.12 12.21
CA ARG A 44 15.67 -5.95 13.50
C ARG A 44 16.24 -4.72 14.19
N ILE A 45 15.38 -3.75 14.50
CA ILE A 45 15.75 -2.60 15.32
C ILE A 45 15.88 -3.08 16.77
N VAL A 46 17.10 -3.01 17.32
CA VAL A 46 17.40 -3.38 18.71
C VAL A 46 17.49 -2.18 19.67
N GLY A 47 17.56 -0.98 19.10
CA GLY A 47 17.63 0.29 19.81
C GLY A 47 17.86 1.45 18.85
N ALA A 48 17.75 2.67 19.36
CA ALA A 48 18.12 3.89 18.64
C ALA A 48 19.21 4.60 19.44
N GLN A 49 20.31 4.99 18.79
CA GLN A 49 21.37 5.73 19.43
C GLN A 49 21.09 7.23 19.35
N GLU A 50 20.98 7.89 20.50
CA GLU A 50 20.75 9.33 20.57
C GLU A 50 21.86 10.12 19.86
N GLY A 51 21.47 11.24 19.22
CA GLY A 51 22.40 12.13 18.53
C GLY A 51 22.95 11.61 17.20
N THR A 52 22.47 10.48 16.69
CA THR A 52 22.91 9.91 15.42
C THR A 52 21.94 10.20 14.29
N VAL A 53 22.46 10.28 13.06
CA VAL A 53 21.67 10.45 11.83
C VAL A 53 21.69 9.14 11.05
N ALA A 54 20.51 8.65 10.69
CA ALA A 54 20.35 7.49 9.82
C ALA A 54 19.77 7.92 8.47
N SER A 55 20.17 7.22 7.40
CA SER A 55 19.61 7.40 6.06
C SER A 55 18.96 6.10 5.59
N PHE A 56 17.79 6.20 4.98
CA PHE A 56 17.08 5.06 4.40
C PHE A 56 16.86 5.32 2.91
N PRO A 57 17.08 4.34 2.02
CA PRO A 57 16.82 4.49 0.60
C PRO A 57 15.30 4.54 0.37
N LEU A 58 14.78 5.74 0.14
CA LEU A 58 13.35 5.96 -0.06
C LEU A 58 13.00 5.57 -1.49
N ARG A 59 12.13 4.58 -1.63
CA ARG A 59 11.65 4.10 -2.93
C ARG A 59 10.14 4.24 -2.96
N MET A 60 9.64 4.86 -4.02
CA MET A 60 8.21 4.79 -4.31
C MET A 60 7.88 3.36 -4.72
N ARG A 61 6.92 2.73 -4.04
CA ARG A 61 6.42 1.38 -4.34
C ARG A 61 4.91 1.40 -4.23
N HIS A 62 4.23 0.68 -5.09
CA HIS A 62 2.79 0.52 -5.01
C HIS A 62 2.46 -0.91 -5.42
N ALA A 63 1.67 -1.60 -4.60
CA ALA A 63 1.22 -2.94 -4.93
C ALA A 63 0.11 -2.88 -6.00
N ASP A 64 0.14 -3.79 -6.96
CA ASP A 64 -0.90 -3.86 -8.00
C ASP A 64 -2.26 -4.27 -7.41
N THR A 65 -2.25 -5.10 -6.36
CA THR A 65 -3.42 -5.52 -5.59
C THR A 65 -3.15 -5.33 -4.10
N TYR A 66 -4.17 -4.93 -3.34
CA TYR A 66 -4.07 -4.75 -1.89
C TYR A 66 -4.63 -5.94 -1.12
N ILE A 67 -5.36 -6.82 -1.79
CA ILE A 67 -6.07 -7.95 -1.21
C ILE A 67 -5.85 -9.21 -2.03
N GLY A 68 -6.02 -10.35 -1.38
CA GLY A 68 -6.13 -11.67 -1.97
C GLY A 68 -6.84 -12.60 -0.98
N GLU A 69 -7.02 -13.87 -1.36
CA GLU A 69 -7.60 -14.87 -0.46
C GLU A 69 -6.81 -14.95 0.85
N ARG A 70 -7.48 -14.58 1.95
CA ARG A 70 -6.97 -14.50 3.33
C ARG A 70 -5.77 -13.56 3.51
N ILE A 71 -5.59 -12.59 2.62
CA ILE A 71 -4.45 -11.68 2.59
C ILE A 71 -4.95 -10.24 2.41
N ALA A 72 -4.42 -9.32 3.24
CA ALA A 72 -4.57 -7.88 3.05
C ALA A 72 -3.20 -7.19 3.28
N LEU A 73 -2.84 -6.27 2.39
CA LEU A 73 -1.66 -5.41 2.49
C LEU A 73 -2.08 -4.05 3.03
N VAL A 74 -1.34 -3.49 4.00
CA VAL A 74 -1.61 -2.19 4.65
C VAL A 74 -0.32 -1.37 4.77
N GLY A 75 -0.44 -0.04 4.74
CA GLY A 75 0.70 0.88 4.89
C GLY A 75 1.80 0.63 3.87
N ASP A 76 3.06 0.66 4.32
CA ASP A 76 4.25 0.46 3.48
C ASP A 76 4.27 -0.85 2.67
N ALA A 77 3.49 -1.86 3.07
CA ALA A 77 3.34 -3.10 2.31
C ALA A 77 2.44 -2.93 1.07
N ALA A 78 1.49 -2.00 1.11
CA ALA A 78 0.57 -1.70 0.03
C ALA A 78 1.05 -0.51 -0.83
N HIS A 79 1.62 0.51 -0.20
CA HIS A 79 2.10 1.73 -0.87
C HIS A 79 3.23 2.38 -0.08
N THR A 80 4.19 2.95 -0.79
CA THR A 80 5.24 3.80 -0.24
C THR A 80 5.28 5.06 -1.09
N VAL A 81 4.85 6.18 -0.53
CA VAL A 81 4.81 7.48 -1.22
C VAL A 81 6.12 8.23 -1.11
N HIS A 82 6.32 9.24 -1.97
CA HIS A 82 7.52 10.08 -1.89
C HIS A 82 7.58 10.80 -0.52
N PRO A 83 8.70 10.70 0.21
CA PRO A 83 8.84 11.06 1.63
C PRO A 83 8.70 12.55 1.97
N LEU A 84 8.43 13.43 1.00
CA LEU A 84 8.41 14.88 1.20
C LEU A 84 7.35 15.34 2.21
N ALA A 85 6.37 14.49 2.54
CA ALA A 85 5.21 14.89 3.33
C ALA A 85 5.09 14.19 4.70
N GLY A 86 5.91 13.20 5.04
CA GLY A 86 5.75 12.45 6.30
C GLY A 86 4.38 11.75 6.45
N GLN A 87 3.67 11.53 5.34
CA GLN A 87 2.27 11.09 5.31
C GLN A 87 2.08 9.57 5.38
N GLY A 88 3.16 8.78 5.27
CA GLY A 88 3.06 7.31 5.23
C GLY A 88 2.36 6.72 6.46
N LEU A 89 2.65 7.25 7.66
CA LEU A 89 1.96 6.82 8.89
C LEU A 89 0.46 7.12 8.83
N ASN A 90 0.07 8.32 8.41
CA ASN A 90 -1.34 8.72 8.34
C ASN A 90 -2.10 7.87 7.31
N GLN A 91 -1.48 7.61 6.16
CA GLN A 91 -2.07 6.72 5.13
C GLN A 91 -2.21 5.29 5.65
N GLY A 92 -1.19 4.76 6.34
CA GLY A 92 -1.25 3.44 6.95
C GLY A 92 -2.30 3.33 8.06
N GLN A 93 -2.51 4.39 8.86
CA GLN A 93 -3.59 4.44 9.85
C GLN A 93 -4.96 4.41 9.18
N GLY A 94 -5.15 5.14 8.08
CA GLY A 94 -6.37 5.07 7.27
C GLY A 94 -6.62 3.67 6.70
N ASP A 95 -5.56 2.97 6.28
CA ASP A 95 -5.68 1.59 5.80
C ASP A 95 -6.17 0.65 6.92
N VAL A 96 -5.58 0.76 8.12
CA VAL A 96 -5.97 -0.05 9.28
C VAL A 96 -7.41 0.23 9.70
N GLN A 97 -7.82 1.50 9.74
CA GLN A 97 -9.19 1.88 10.09
C GLN A 97 -10.22 1.30 9.11
N SER A 98 -9.94 1.41 7.81
CA SER A 98 -10.80 0.87 6.75
C SER A 98 -10.87 -0.66 6.83
N LEU A 99 -9.73 -1.33 6.93
CA LEU A 99 -9.67 -2.79 7.06
C LEU A 99 -10.41 -3.29 8.32
N ALA A 100 -10.25 -2.63 9.46
CA ALA A 100 -10.95 -2.98 10.69
C ALA A 100 -12.47 -2.88 10.51
N SER A 101 -12.95 -1.80 9.91
CA SER A 101 -14.39 -1.58 9.64
C SER A 101 -14.98 -2.68 8.74
N VAL A 102 -14.23 -3.10 7.73
CA VAL A 102 -14.62 -4.17 6.80
C VAL A 102 -14.66 -5.54 7.49
N ILE A 103 -13.67 -5.84 8.33
CA ILE A 103 -13.63 -7.07 9.12
C ILE A 103 -14.80 -7.10 10.12
N GLU A 104 -15.06 -5.99 10.83
CA GLU A 104 -16.18 -5.87 11.76
C GLU A 104 -17.52 -6.13 11.06
N TYR A 105 -17.72 -5.54 9.87
CA TYR A 105 -18.90 -5.78 9.06
C TYR A 105 -19.03 -7.26 8.66
N ALA A 106 -17.96 -7.87 8.16
CA ALA A 106 -17.95 -9.27 7.74
C ALA A 106 -18.30 -10.20 8.91
N VAL A 107 -17.74 -9.97 10.10
CA VAL A 107 -18.05 -10.73 11.32
C VAL A 107 -19.52 -10.56 11.71
N ALA A 108 -20.04 -9.33 11.72
CA ALA A 108 -21.42 -9.05 12.11
C ALA A 108 -22.46 -9.69 11.18
N HIS A 109 -22.10 -9.93 9.91
CA HIS A 109 -22.99 -10.52 8.90
C HIS A 109 -22.68 -12.00 8.60
N GLY A 110 -21.78 -12.63 9.37
CA GLY A 110 -21.43 -14.04 9.20
C GLY A 110 -20.68 -14.36 7.90
N GLN A 111 -19.98 -13.38 7.33
CA GLN A 111 -19.13 -13.56 6.15
C GLN A 111 -17.77 -14.17 6.55
N ASP A 112 -17.11 -14.86 5.62
CA ASP A 112 -15.71 -15.29 5.83
C ASP A 112 -14.78 -14.09 5.69
N ILE A 113 -14.20 -13.63 6.81
CA ILE A 113 -13.25 -12.50 6.86
C ILE A 113 -12.01 -12.69 5.96
N GLY A 114 -11.73 -13.93 5.56
CA GLY A 114 -10.64 -14.27 4.67
C GLY A 114 -11.04 -14.39 3.21
N ALA A 115 -12.33 -14.36 2.86
CA ALA A 115 -12.74 -14.36 1.47
C ALA A 115 -12.34 -13.05 0.80
N GLN A 116 -11.82 -13.11 -0.43
CA GLN A 116 -11.44 -11.90 -1.16
C GLN A 116 -12.61 -10.91 -1.30
N LEU A 117 -13.82 -11.43 -1.56
CA LEU A 117 -15.06 -10.63 -1.66
C LEU A 117 -15.34 -9.81 -0.39
N SER A 118 -15.09 -10.38 0.79
CA SER A 118 -15.28 -9.66 2.05
C SER A 118 -14.29 -8.52 2.23
N LEU A 119 -13.13 -8.56 1.55
CA LEU A 119 -12.08 -7.54 1.64
C LEU A 119 -12.14 -6.50 0.50
N GLU A 120 -12.99 -6.70 -0.52
CA GLU A 120 -13.15 -5.76 -1.64
C GLU A 120 -13.48 -4.32 -1.20
N PRO A 121 -14.33 -4.07 -0.19
CA PRO A 121 -14.62 -2.70 0.24
C PRO A 121 -13.38 -1.97 0.77
N TYR A 122 -12.47 -2.69 1.45
CA TYR A 122 -11.19 -2.12 1.91
C TYR A 122 -10.32 -1.74 0.72
N ALA A 123 -10.18 -2.64 -0.26
CA ALA A 123 -9.43 -2.35 -1.47
C ALA A 123 -10.04 -1.17 -2.23
N ALA A 124 -11.36 -1.09 -2.38
CA ALA A 124 -12.03 -0.01 -3.09
C ALA A 124 -11.79 1.37 -2.42
N ASP A 125 -11.91 1.44 -1.10
CA ASP A 125 -11.73 2.65 -0.31
C ASP A 125 -10.27 3.15 -0.34
N ARG A 126 -9.32 2.24 -0.11
CA ARG A 126 -7.91 2.59 0.10
C ARG A 126 -7.11 2.59 -1.19
N TYR A 127 -7.40 1.71 -2.15
CA TYR A 127 -6.72 1.72 -3.44
C TYR A 127 -7.01 3.02 -4.17
N ALA A 128 -8.26 3.46 -4.34
CA ALA A 128 -8.53 4.72 -5.05
C ALA A 128 -7.92 5.95 -4.35
N THR A 129 -7.98 5.99 -3.02
CA THR A 129 -7.39 7.07 -2.19
C THR A 129 -5.87 7.13 -2.30
N ASN A 130 -5.20 5.97 -2.25
CA ASN A 130 -3.75 5.86 -2.36
C ASN A 130 -3.27 5.94 -3.82
N ASN A 131 -4.18 5.73 -4.79
CA ASN A 131 -3.87 5.57 -6.20
C ASN A 131 -4.53 6.66 -7.08
N LEU A 132 -4.71 7.86 -6.51
CA LEU A 132 -5.29 9.04 -7.16
C LEU A 132 -4.47 9.62 -8.33
N LEU A 133 -3.73 8.79 -9.04
CA LEU A 133 -3.04 9.12 -10.28
C LEU A 133 -3.03 7.98 -11.33
N MET A 134 -3.79 6.88 -11.19
CA MET A 134 -3.79 5.86 -12.26
C MET A 134 -4.79 6.13 -13.39
N GLY A 135 -6.04 6.49 -13.08
CA GLY A 135 -7.06 6.74 -14.12
C GLY A 135 -6.85 8.03 -14.94
N VAL A 136 -6.16 9.02 -14.37
CA VAL A 136 -5.80 10.27 -15.06
C VAL A 136 -4.55 10.08 -15.92
N VAL A 137 -3.58 9.29 -15.47
CA VAL A 137 -2.35 9.00 -16.23
C VAL A 137 -2.62 8.07 -17.40
N ASP A 138 -3.48 7.05 -17.30
CA ASP A 138 -3.84 6.23 -18.46
C ASP A 138 -4.59 7.02 -19.53
N LYS A 139 -5.48 7.93 -19.12
CA LYS A 139 -6.18 8.83 -20.06
C LYS A 139 -5.25 9.88 -20.66
N LEU A 140 -4.31 10.45 -19.90
CA LEU A 140 -3.29 11.38 -20.41
C LEU A 140 -2.27 10.66 -21.31
N HIS A 141 -1.81 9.48 -20.95
CA HIS A 141 -0.90 8.65 -21.74
C HIS A 141 -1.55 8.26 -23.08
N LYS A 142 -2.84 7.92 -23.07
CA LYS A 142 -3.62 7.69 -24.30
C LYS A 142 -3.86 8.97 -25.11
N LEU A 143 -3.99 10.13 -24.46
CA LEU A 143 -4.12 11.44 -25.11
C LEU A 143 -2.80 11.93 -25.74
N TYR A 144 -1.65 11.60 -25.15
CA TYR A 144 -0.31 11.97 -25.62
C TYR A 144 0.37 10.89 -26.49
N GLY A 145 -0.17 9.67 -26.54
CA GLY A 145 0.32 8.57 -27.38
C GLY A 145 -0.15 8.61 -28.84
N VAL A 146 -1.00 9.57 -29.23
CA VAL A 146 -1.42 9.77 -30.62
C VAL A 146 -0.32 10.51 -31.38
N GLN A 147 0.52 9.75 -32.10
CA GLN A 147 1.55 10.29 -32.98
C GLN A 147 1.04 10.43 -34.43
N SER A 148 0.24 11.47 -34.70
CA SER A 148 0.11 12.06 -36.04
C SER A 148 -0.65 13.40 -36.01
N GLY A 149 -0.04 14.51 -36.49
CA GLY A 149 -0.72 15.81 -36.71
C GLY A 149 -0.43 16.91 -35.66
N PRO A 150 -0.82 18.20 -35.87
CA PRO A 150 -0.19 19.39 -35.27
C PRO A 150 -0.48 19.58 -33.76
N VAL A 151 0.29 18.88 -32.91
CA VAL A 151 0.10 18.80 -31.44
C VAL A 151 0.55 20.05 -30.65
N VAL A 152 1.14 21.07 -31.28
CA VAL A 152 1.70 22.23 -30.54
C VAL A 152 0.61 23.17 -29.99
N ALA A 153 -0.51 23.37 -30.69
CA ALA A 153 -1.59 24.26 -30.25
C ALA A 153 -2.43 23.67 -29.10
N LEU A 154 -2.51 22.34 -29.01
CA LEU A 154 -3.30 21.64 -27.98
C LEU A 154 -2.66 21.76 -26.59
N ARG A 155 -1.33 21.94 -26.52
CA ARG A 155 -0.57 22.02 -25.27
C ARG A 155 -0.89 23.29 -24.48
N SER A 156 -1.03 24.42 -25.18
CA SER A 156 -1.38 25.71 -24.58
C SER A 156 -2.84 25.78 -24.15
N PHE A 157 -3.73 25.10 -24.89
CA PHE A 157 -5.15 25.00 -24.56
C PHE A 157 -5.40 24.11 -23.32
N GLY A 158 -4.60 23.04 -23.17
CA GLY A 158 -4.67 22.15 -22.00
C GLY A 158 -4.27 22.83 -20.69
N LEU A 159 -3.22 23.67 -20.70
CA LEU A 159 -2.83 24.41 -19.49
C LEU A 159 -3.89 25.45 -19.08
N GLN A 160 -4.49 26.16 -20.06
CA GLN A 160 -5.55 27.14 -19.80
C GLN A 160 -6.86 26.48 -19.33
N ALA A 161 -7.20 25.29 -19.84
CA ALA A 161 -8.38 24.54 -19.39
C ALA A 161 -8.23 24.04 -17.94
N VAL A 162 -7.01 23.63 -17.55
CA VAL A 162 -6.70 23.23 -16.17
C VAL A 162 -6.75 24.42 -15.21
N ASP A 163 -6.24 25.59 -15.63
CA ASP A 163 -6.30 26.82 -14.83
C ASP A 163 -7.72 27.38 -14.68
N ALA A 164 -8.58 27.17 -15.69
CA ALA A 164 -9.99 27.58 -15.67
C ALA A 164 -10.89 26.69 -14.78
N MET A 165 -10.42 25.50 -14.38
CA MET A 165 -11.14 24.57 -13.49
C MET A 165 -10.74 24.78 -12.02
N SER A 166 -11.13 25.90 -11.44
CA SER A 166 -10.92 26.26 -10.03
C SER A 166 -11.39 25.20 -9.02
N GLY A 167 -12.38 24.37 -9.38
CA GLY A 167 -12.84 23.23 -8.58
C GLY A 167 -11.82 22.08 -8.45
N LEU A 168 -10.99 21.85 -9.48
CA LEU A 168 -9.98 20.79 -9.49
C LEU A 168 -8.79 21.15 -8.58
N LYS A 169 -8.38 22.41 -8.58
CA LYS A 169 -7.36 22.92 -7.64
C LYS A 169 -7.80 22.77 -6.19
N GLY A 170 -9.06 23.12 -5.88
CA GLY A 170 -9.63 22.94 -4.54
C GLY A 170 -9.75 21.47 -4.12
N PHE A 171 -10.08 20.58 -5.05
CA PHE A 171 -10.12 19.13 -4.82
C PHE A 171 -8.73 18.56 -4.50
N LEU A 172 -7.71 18.92 -5.29
CA LEU A 172 -6.32 18.50 -5.07
C LEU A 172 -5.76 19.02 -3.73
N MET A 173 -6.08 20.27 -3.36
CA MET A 173 -5.65 20.83 -2.07
C MET A 173 -6.33 20.17 -0.87
N ARG A 174 -7.62 19.80 -0.97
CA ARG A 174 -8.33 19.08 0.09
C ARG A 174 -7.81 17.65 0.26
N GLN A 175 -7.51 16.97 -0.85
CA GLN A 175 -6.89 15.64 -0.81
C GLN A 175 -5.49 15.68 -0.20
N ALA A 176 -4.69 16.72 -0.50
CA ALA A 176 -3.37 16.90 0.09
C ALA A 176 -3.40 17.25 1.59
N ALA A 177 -4.50 17.84 2.07
CA ALA A 177 -4.70 18.22 3.47
C ALA A 177 -5.27 17.08 4.35
N GLY A 178 -5.55 15.90 3.78
CA GLY A 178 -6.07 14.76 4.55
C GLY A 178 -7.51 14.93 5.05
N GLY A 179 -8.29 15.82 4.42
CA GLY A 179 -9.70 16.01 4.76
C GLY A 179 -10.59 15.02 4.00
N GLY A 180 -10.71 13.81 4.55
CA GLY A 180 -11.63 12.76 4.13
C GLY A 180 -11.84 11.79 5.30
#